data_AF-A0A250IF35-F1
#
_entry.id   AF-A0A250IF35-F1
#
_cell.length_a   1.000
_cell.length_b   1.000
_cell.length_c   1.000
_cell.angle_alpha   90.00
_cell.angle_beta   90.00
_cell.angle_gamma   90.00
#
_symmetry.space_group_name_H-M   'P 1'
#
loop_
_entity.id
_entity.type
_entity.pdbx_description
1 polymer ?
#
loop_
_entity_poly.entity_id
_entity_poly.type
_entity_poly.pdbx_seq_one_letter_code
_entity_poly.pdbx_strand_id
1 'polypeptide(L)'
;MMRRALMKVSGLLPLAVLAACGNATGGGTPAEALGQGTRAVLYAPPWPASGNILDSTTYLGPLSLGGSVRTYFTHNPQYYAFKVTAPGALTARFEVTHEGSSMYLDTGLMVYGPRDASGSYGASPRAQNDNAGYGELSRIDSVSLPAGDYLVVVSAGVGADNQFRLQSSCLSGACPAAPVATLDTAGIVPSLSEQDVTAQLETTLAAGNAARTWTEGSLRRFDFTWPYATPLTLAQADRAVMAQREYSAYAADDSVASNYSQARAYLYPEFEPLHPQILAAYGNGSETVQVATRYHSHLVAAGSHGWFRLFIILFPQSKKIIVFEQTGYEV
;
A
#
# COMPACT_ATOMS: atom_id res chain seq x y z
N MET A 1 18.85 42.96 -46.42
CA MET A 1 19.57 41.86 -47.11
C MET A 1 18.70 40.61 -47.01
N MET A 2 17.98 40.26 -48.08
CA MET A 2 18.25 39.10 -48.97
C MET A 2 18.29 37.76 -48.21
N ARG A 3 17.59 36.68 -48.57
CA ARG A 3 16.72 36.33 -49.71
C ARG A 3 15.97 35.01 -49.37
N ARG A 4 14.86 34.81 -50.08
CA ARG A 4 13.91 33.66 -50.13
C ARG A 4 14.56 32.29 -50.37
N ALA A 5 13.84 31.20 -50.02
CA ALA A 5 13.39 30.21 -51.01
C ALA A 5 12.26 29.30 -50.47
N LEU A 6 11.30 29.04 -51.35
CA LEU A 6 10.06 28.28 -51.22
C LEU A 6 10.26 26.96 -52.00
N MET A 7 9.74 25.81 -51.55
CA MET A 7 9.42 24.74 -52.51
C MET A 7 8.28 23.82 -52.03
N LYS A 8 7.16 23.91 -52.76
CA LYS A 8 6.08 22.94 -52.85
C LYS A 8 6.56 21.73 -53.67
N VAL A 9 6.16 20.51 -53.31
CA VAL A 9 5.95 19.42 -54.27
C VAL A 9 4.68 18.67 -53.90
N SER A 10 3.83 18.51 -54.92
CA SER A 10 2.57 17.75 -54.96
C SER A 10 2.81 16.39 -55.60
N GLY A 11 1.98 15.38 -55.28
CA GLY A 11 1.79 14.16 -56.06
C GLY A 11 0.67 13.32 -55.44
N LEU A 12 -0.58 13.41 -55.92
CA LEU A 12 -1.19 12.65 -57.03
C LEU A 12 -1.35 11.14 -56.76
N LEU A 13 -2.62 10.75 -56.57
CA LEU A 13 -3.20 9.41 -56.73
C LEU A 13 -2.95 8.80 -58.11
N PRO A 14 -3.18 7.48 -58.25
CA PRO A 14 -4.23 7.06 -59.16
C PRO A 14 -5.20 5.98 -58.61
N LEU A 15 -6.38 6.01 -59.22
CA LEU A 15 -7.53 5.12 -59.15
C LEU A 15 -7.34 3.80 -59.93
N ALA A 16 -8.35 2.91 -59.77
CA ALA A 16 -8.93 1.98 -60.77
C ALA A 16 -8.31 0.54 -60.85
N VAL A 17 -9.03 -0.58 -61.04
CA VAL A 17 -10.41 -0.87 -61.53
C VAL A 17 -10.72 -2.40 -61.49
N LEU A 18 -12.01 -2.78 -61.33
CA LEU A 18 -12.77 -4.01 -61.73
C LEU A 18 -12.23 -5.44 -61.38
N ALA A 19 -12.99 -6.54 -61.34
CA ALA A 19 -14.40 -6.95 -61.25
C ALA A 19 -14.40 -8.49 -61.36
N ALA A 20 -15.35 -9.22 -60.77
CA ALA A 20 -16.01 -10.37 -61.41
C ALA A 20 -17.02 -11.04 -60.46
N CYS A 21 -18.23 -11.22 -60.99
CA CYS A 21 -19.37 -11.92 -60.40
C CYS A 21 -19.20 -13.44 -60.49
N GLY A 22 -19.88 -14.16 -59.59
CA GLY A 22 -20.13 -15.59 -59.72
C GLY A 22 -21.32 -16.01 -58.88
N ASN A 23 -22.54 -15.79 -59.40
CA ASN A 23 -23.76 -16.40 -58.87
C ASN A 23 -23.80 -17.88 -59.27
N ALA A 24 -23.93 -18.78 -58.31
CA ALA A 24 -24.44 -20.13 -58.53
C ALA A 24 -25.58 -20.39 -57.53
N THR A 25 -26.81 -20.39 -58.05
CA THR A 25 -28.03 -20.80 -57.36
C THR A 25 -28.10 -22.31 -57.23
N GLY A 26 -28.41 -22.81 -56.04
CA GLY A 26 -28.82 -24.18 -55.80
C GLY A 26 -29.55 -24.29 -54.47
N GLY A 27 -30.88 -24.34 -54.51
CA GLY A 27 -31.71 -24.56 -53.33
C GLY A 27 -31.71 -26.03 -52.91
N GLY A 28 -31.83 -26.28 -51.60
CA GLY A 28 -32.04 -27.61 -51.03
C GLY A 28 -31.71 -27.67 -49.55
N THR A 29 -32.74 -27.82 -48.72
CA THR A 29 -32.78 -28.05 -47.26
C THR A 29 -32.36 -26.89 -46.34
N PRO A 30 -33.23 -26.43 -45.41
CA PRO A 30 -32.74 -25.66 -44.28
C PRO A 30 -31.85 -26.59 -43.46
N ALA A 31 -30.54 -26.29 -43.42
CA ALA A 31 -29.69 -26.84 -42.39
C ALA A 31 -30.27 -26.37 -41.05
N GLU A 32 -30.83 -27.33 -40.32
CA GLU A 32 -31.23 -27.21 -38.93
C GLU A 32 -30.11 -26.48 -38.18
N ALA A 33 -30.44 -25.36 -37.54
CA ALA A 33 -29.50 -24.58 -36.76
C ALA A 33 -29.07 -25.38 -35.51
N LEU A 34 -28.15 -26.32 -35.68
CA LEU A 34 -27.40 -26.91 -34.59
C LEU A 34 -26.22 -26.00 -34.27
N GLY A 35 -26.54 -24.95 -33.54
CA GLY A 35 -25.57 -24.13 -32.83
C GLY A 35 -26.06 -23.96 -31.41
N GLN A 36 -26.07 -25.05 -30.63
CA GLN A 36 -26.08 -24.97 -29.18
C GLN A 36 -24.91 -24.05 -28.78
N GLY A 37 -25.22 -22.81 -28.41
CA GLY A 37 -24.27 -21.99 -27.67
C GLY A 37 -23.97 -22.75 -26.38
N THR A 38 -22.80 -23.36 -26.29
CA THR A 38 -22.25 -23.88 -25.04
C THR A 38 -22.10 -22.70 -24.10
N ARG A 39 -23.11 -22.45 -23.26
CA ARG A 39 -22.94 -21.60 -22.09
C ARG A 39 -21.79 -22.19 -21.28
N ALA A 40 -20.83 -21.33 -20.96
CA ALA A 40 -19.85 -21.56 -19.91
C ALA A 40 -20.59 -22.06 -18.66
N VAL A 41 -20.12 -23.18 -18.10
CA VAL A 41 -20.73 -23.76 -16.89
C VAL A 41 -19.92 -23.29 -15.69
N LEU A 42 -20.32 -22.16 -15.12
CA LEU A 42 -19.73 -21.68 -13.88
C LEU A 42 -20.08 -22.62 -12.73
N TYR A 43 -19.07 -23.22 -12.11
CA TYR A 43 -19.24 -24.11 -10.96
C TYR A 43 -19.34 -23.32 -9.65
N ALA A 44 -20.45 -22.61 -9.41
CA ALA A 44 -20.64 -21.84 -8.18
C ALA A 44 -20.79 -22.71 -6.93
N PRO A 45 -20.23 -22.31 -5.76
CA PRO A 45 -20.55 -22.96 -4.50
C PRO A 45 -22.06 -22.88 -4.20
N PRO A 46 -22.64 -23.90 -3.53
CA PRO A 46 -24.01 -23.86 -3.10
C PRO A 46 -24.30 -22.64 -2.21
N TRP A 47 -25.51 -22.10 -2.31
CA TRP A 47 -25.91 -20.97 -1.47
C TRP A 47 -25.99 -21.40 0.02
N PRO A 48 -25.21 -20.79 0.93
CA PRO A 48 -25.20 -21.15 2.33
C PRO A 48 -26.44 -20.61 3.06
N ALA A 49 -27.00 -21.40 3.99
CA ALA A 49 -28.12 -20.95 4.82
C ALA A 49 -27.77 -19.77 5.73
N SER A 50 -26.50 -19.64 6.10
CA SER A 50 -25.97 -18.52 6.90
C SER A 50 -25.85 -17.20 6.13
N GLY A 51 -25.91 -17.25 4.80
CA GLY A 51 -25.57 -16.11 3.94
C GLY A 51 -24.07 -15.81 3.84
N ASN A 52 -23.19 -16.63 4.43
CA ASN A 52 -21.74 -16.50 4.35
C ASN A 52 -21.14 -17.60 3.46
N ILE A 53 -20.62 -17.23 2.28
CA ILE A 53 -20.12 -18.19 1.29
C ILE A 53 -19.02 -19.11 1.85
N LEU A 54 -18.28 -18.65 2.86
CA LEU A 54 -17.23 -19.44 3.49
C LEU A 54 -17.74 -20.82 3.96
N ASP A 55 -18.99 -20.88 4.41
CA ASP A 55 -19.60 -22.10 4.96
C ASP A 55 -19.90 -23.16 3.88
N SER A 56 -19.89 -22.77 2.60
CA SER A 56 -20.03 -23.66 1.43
C SER A 56 -18.69 -23.99 0.78
N THR A 57 -17.56 -23.65 1.42
CA THR A 57 -16.21 -23.81 0.85
C THR A 57 -15.25 -24.43 1.86
N THR A 58 -14.16 -25.01 1.35
CA THR A 58 -13.05 -25.47 2.20
C THR A 58 -11.97 -24.38 2.25
N TYR A 59 -11.77 -23.77 3.40
CA TYR A 59 -10.74 -22.75 3.60
C TYR A 59 -9.35 -23.37 3.66
N LEU A 60 -8.46 -22.94 2.76
CA LEU A 60 -7.09 -23.47 2.65
C LEU A 60 -6.00 -22.51 3.14
N GLY A 61 -6.36 -21.30 3.57
CA GLY A 61 -5.41 -20.32 4.13
C GLY A 61 -5.33 -19.01 3.34
N PRO A 62 -4.32 -18.18 3.64
CA PRO A 62 -4.14 -16.88 2.98
C PRO A 62 -3.50 -17.00 1.60
N LEU A 63 -3.86 -16.09 0.69
CA LEU A 63 -3.17 -15.78 -0.55
C LEU A 63 -2.64 -14.35 -0.46
N SER A 64 -1.32 -14.19 -0.36
CA SER A 64 -0.68 -12.87 -0.40
C SER A 64 -0.88 -12.21 -1.76
N LEU A 65 -1.19 -10.90 -1.77
CA LEU A 65 -1.23 -10.10 -3.00
C LEU A 65 0.15 -10.12 -3.69
N GLY A 66 0.18 -10.49 -4.98
CA GLY A 66 1.41 -10.69 -5.74
C GLY A 66 2.04 -12.07 -5.55
N GLY A 67 1.45 -12.92 -4.71
CA GLY A 67 1.89 -14.29 -4.47
C GLY A 67 1.06 -15.34 -5.22
N SER A 68 1.38 -16.61 -4.96
CA SER A 68 0.65 -17.76 -5.49
C SER A 68 0.54 -18.88 -4.46
N VAL A 69 -0.53 -19.66 -4.56
CA VAL A 69 -0.73 -20.90 -3.80
C VAL A 69 -0.91 -22.06 -4.78
N ARG A 70 -0.55 -23.27 -4.35
CA ARG A 70 -0.69 -24.50 -5.15
C ARG A 70 -1.41 -25.56 -4.33
N THR A 71 -2.33 -26.26 -4.97
CA THR A 71 -3.05 -27.39 -4.37
C THR A 71 -3.65 -28.26 -5.48
N TYR A 72 -4.48 -29.24 -5.12
CA TYR A 72 -5.19 -30.11 -6.04
C TYR A 72 -6.60 -30.40 -5.55
N PHE A 73 -7.49 -30.71 -6.49
CA PHE A 73 -8.83 -31.20 -6.18
C PHE A 73 -8.77 -32.67 -5.80
N THR A 74 -9.53 -33.10 -4.79
CA THR A 74 -9.61 -34.50 -4.35
C THR A 74 -10.94 -35.16 -4.73
N HIS A 75 -11.94 -34.37 -5.09
CA HIS A 75 -13.26 -34.82 -5.51
C HIS A 75 -13.94 -33.72 -6.32
N ASN A 76 -15.07 -34.04 -6.95
CA ASN A 76 -15.89 -33.08 -7.66
C ASN A 76 -17.38 -33.20 -7.26
N PRO A 77 -18.13 -32.08 -7.21
CA PRO A 77 -17.62 -30.71 -7.25
C PRO A 77 -16.85 -30.37 -5.97
N GLN A 78 -15.88 -29.46 -6.06
CA GLN A 78 -15.13 -29.01 -4.89
C GLN A 78 -14.83 -27.51 -4.98
N TYR A 79 -14.81 -26.85 -3.82
CA TYR A 79 -14.70 -25.40 -3.68
C TYR A 79 -13.65 -25.05 -2.63
N TYR A 80 -12.54 -24.46 -3.06
CA TYR A 80 -11.47 -24.02 -2.19
C TYR A 80 -11.48 -22.51 -2.04
N ALA A 81 -11.32 -22.04 -0.80
CA ALA A 81 -11.33 -20.64 -0.47
C ALA A 81 -10.00 -20.18 0.11
N PHE A 82 -9.54 -19.02 -0.36
CA PHE A 82 -8.31 -18.37 0.08
C PHE A 82 -8.59 -16.94 0.54
N LYS A 83 -8.05 -16.55 1.69
CA LYS A 83 -8.20 -15.18 2.20
C LYS A 83 -7.19 -14.26 1.53
N VAL A 84 -7.65 -13.15 0.97
CA VAL A 84 -6.80 -12.07 0.44
C VAL A 84 -7.08 -10.80 1.23
N THR A 85 -6.04 -10.16 1.76
CA THR A 85 -6.17 -8.88 2.48
C THR A 85 -5.71 -7.74 1.58
N ALA A 86 -6.60 -6.79 1.28
CA ALA A 86 -6.26 -5.55 0.61
C ALA A 86 -5.96 -4.47 1.68
N PRO A 87 -4.71 -3.98 1.81
CA PRO A 87 -4.35 -2.99 2.83
C PRO A 87 -4.86 -1.58 2.51
N GLY A 88 -5.29 -1.34 1.28
CA GLY A 88 -5.82 -0.10 0.75
C GLY A 88 -6.61 -0.37 -0.52
N ALA A 89 -7.19 0.68 -1.12
CA ALA A 89 -7.87 0.56 -2.41
C ALA A 89 -6.87 0.18 -3.51
N LEU A 90 -7.13 -0.92 -4.22
CA LEU A 90 -6.29 -1.42 -5.32
C LEU A 90 -7.12 -2.14 -6.39
N THR A 91 -6.52 -2.40 -7.55
CA THR A 91 -7.11 -3.29 -8.56
C THR A 91 -6.26 -4.55 -8.69
N ALA A 92 -6.86 -5.70 -8.46
CA ALA A 92 -6.20 -7.00 -8.50
C ALA A 92 -6.62 -7.81 -9.73
N ARG A 93 -5.73 -8.72 -10.14
CA ARG A 93 -5.99 -9.81 -11.09
C ARG A 93 -5.78 -11.13 -10.36
N PHE A 94 -6.65 -12.09 -10.64
CA PHE A 94 -6.55 -13.46 -10.15
C PHE A 94 -6.59 -14.43 -11.32
N GLU A 95 -5.72 -15.43 -11.27
CA GLU A 95 -5.59 -16.40 -12.36
C GLU A 95 -5.33 -17.78 -11.80
N VAL A 96 -6.09 -18.76 -12.29
CA VAL A 96 -5.83 -20.17 -12.07
C VAL A 96 -4.94 -20.67 -13.20
N THR A 97 -3.97 -21.53 -12.91
CA THR A 97 -3.13 -22.17 -13.92
C THR A 97 -2.99 -23.66 -13.65
N HIS A 98 -2.92 -24.47 -14.72
CA HIS A 98 -2.68 -25.90 -14.63
C HIS A 98 -1.22 -26.14 -14.23
N GLU A 99 -1.01 -27.16 -13.40
CA GLU A 99 0.32 -27.67 -13.08
C GLU A 99 0.41 -29.13 -13.57
N GLY A 100 1.46 -29.46 -14.33
CA GLY A 100 1.65 -30.81 -14.86
C GLY A 100 0.58 -31.25 -15.87
N SER A 101 0.19 -32.54 -15.80
CA SER A 101 -0.69 -33.21 -16.77
C SER A 101 -2.18 -33.01 -16.50
N SER A 102 -2.61 -31.81 -16.08
CA SER A 102 -4.00 -31.52 -15.72
C SER A 102 -4.91 -31.24 -16.92
N MET A 103 -4.86 -32.11 -17.93
CA MET A 103 -5.86 -32.11 -19.00
C MET A 103 -7.25 -32.34 -18.37
N TYR A 104 -8.27 -31.64 -18.89
CA TYR A 104 -9.67 -31.71 -18.45
C TYR A 104 -9.99 -31.10 -17.07
N LEU A 105 -9.07 -30.35 -16.46
CA LEU A 105 -9.45 -29.50 -15.34
C LEU A 105 -10.20 -28.28 -15.89
N ASP A 106 -11.42 -28.09 -15.41
CA ASP A 106 -12.27 -26.95 -15.71
C ASP A 106 -12.64 -26.27 -14.40
N THR A 107 -12.23 -25.01 -14.26
CA THR A 107 -12.34 -24.27 -13.01
C THR A 107 -13.34 -23.12 -13.11
N GLY A 108 -13.91 -22.75 -11.97
CA GLY A 108 -14.52 -21.45 -11.75
C GLY A 108 -13.67 -20.61 -10.81
N LEU A 109 -13.69 -19.29 -11.00
CA LEU A 109 -13.02 -18.34 -10.11
C LEU A 109 -13.98 -17.23 -9.69
N MET A 110 -14.06 -16.97 -8.39
CA MET A 110 -14.95 -15.96 -7.81
C MET A 110 -14.26 -15.19 -6.68
N VAL A 111 -14.68 -13.96 -6.47
CA VAL A 111 -14.22 -13.10 -5.38
C VAL A 111 -15.42 -12.61 -4.57
N TYR A 112 -15.39 -12.81 -3.26
CA TYR A 112 -16.42 -12.40 -2.30
C TYR A 112 -15.85 -11.43 -1.25
N GLY A 113 -16.73 -10.78 -0.48
CA GLY A 113 -16.37 -9.79 0.54
C GLY A 113 -16.59 -8.34 0.07
N PRO A 114 -16.00 -7.34 0.76
CA PRO A 114 -15.12 -7.51 1.91
C PRO A 114 -15.84 -8.14 3.10
N ARG A 115 -15.07 -8.75 4.01
CA ARG A 115 -15.56 -9.31 5.26
C ARG A 115 -16.22 -8.21 6.09
N ASP A 116 -17.48 -8.40 6.46
CA ASP A 116 -18.21 -7.44 7.28
C ASP A 116 -17.88 -7.58 8.78
N ALA A 117 -18.49 -6.72 9.60
CA ALA A 117 -18.31 -6.72 11.04
C ALA A 117 -18.84 -8.00 11.73
N SER A 118 -19.78 -8.72 11.10
CA SER A 118 -20.25 -10.03 11.58
C SER A 118 -19.28 -11.17 11.25
N GLY A 119 -18.27 -10.87 10.43
CA GLY A 119 -17.27 -11.82 9.96
C GLY A 119 -17.65 -12.55 8.67
N SER A 120 -18.75 -12.15 8.01
CA SER A 120 -19.26 -12.75 6.78
C SER A 120 -18.64 -12.11 5.54
N TYR A 121 -18.41 -12.90 4.48
CA TYR A 121 -18.01 -12.41 3.16
C TYR A 121 -19.22 -12.17 2.22
N GLY A 122 -20.43 -12.40 2.72
CA GLY A 122 -21.65 -12.48 1.91
C GLY A 122 -21.70 -13.74 1.04
N ALA A 123 -22.77 -13.87 0.25
CA ALA A 123 -23.01 -14.99 -0.67
C ALA A 123 -23.00 -14.57 -2.15
N SER A 124 -22.97 -13.27 -2.44
CA SER A 124 -22.94 -12.74 -3.80
C SER A 124 -21.50 -12.41 -4.21
N PRO A 125 -21.00 -12.94 -5.33
CA PRO A 125 -19.65 -12.63 -5.80
C PRO A 125 -19.57 -11.19 -6.31
N ARG A 126 -18.47 -10.51 -5.99
CA ARG A 126 -18.10 -9.20 -6.55
C ARG A 126 -17.53 -9.29 -7.95
N ALA A 127 -16.84 -10.38 -8.22
CA ALA A 127 -16.31 -10.72 -9.53
C ALA A 127 -16.34 -12.24 -9.68
N GLN A 128 -16.61 -12.70 -10.90
CA GLN A 128 -16.58 -14.11 -11.25
C GLN A 128 -16.15 -14.26 -12.69
N ASN A 129 -15.44 -15.33 -12.99
CA ASN A 129 -15.12 -15.71 -14.35
C ASN A 129 -14.94 -17.23 -14.42
N ASP A 130 -15.63 -17.84 -15.37
CA ASP A 130 -15.34 -19.11 -15.99
C ASP A 130 -14.88 -18.81 -17.42
N ASN A 131 -13.61 -19.01 -17.74
CA ASN A 131 -13.14 -18.69 -19.08
C ASN A 131 -13.63 -19.79 -20.01
N ALA A 132 -14.72 -19.52 -20.71
CA ALA A 132 -15.54 -20.49 -21.41
C ALA A 132 -14.82 -21.10 -22.62
N GLY A 133 -14.12 -22.22 -22.41
CA GLY A 133 -13.49 -23.02 -23.45
C GLY A 133 -12.96 -24.34 -22.90
N TYR A 134 -12.91 -25.38 -23.73
CA TYR A 134 -12.42 -26.71 -23.31
C TYR A 134 -10.92 -26.62 -22.95
N GLY A 135 -10.60 -26.66 -21.65
CA GLY A 135 -9.22 -26.52 -21.16
C GLY A 135 -8.73 -25.08 -20.95
N GLU A 136 -9.63 -24.10 -20.97
CA GLU A 136 -9.29 -22.72 -20.63
C GLU A 136 -9.41 -22.47 -19.12
N LEU A 137 -8.34 -21.91 -18.56
CA LEU A 137 -8.21 -21.61 -17.14
C LEU A 137 -8.99 -20.37 -16.73
N SER A 138 -9.59 -20.38 -15.54
CA SER A 138 -10.34 -19.23 -15.03
C SER A 138 -9.44 -18.04 -14.71
N ARG A 139 -9.86 -16.85 -15.14
CA ARG A 139 -9.13 -15.61 -14.89
C ARG A 139 -10.07 -14.44 -14.65
N ILE A 140 -9.82 -13.69 -13.58
CA ILE A 140 -10.42 -12.37 -13.36
C ILE A 140 -9.34 -11.34 -13.70
N ASP A 141 -9.45 -10.72 -14.88
CA ASP A 141 -8.46 -9.77 -15.39
C ASP A 141 -8.38 -8.48 -14.57
N SER A 142 -9.48 -8.06 -13.94
CA SER A 142 -9.51 -6.90 -13.07
C SER A 142 -10.67 -6.98 -12.07
N VAL A 143 -10.37 -6.76 -10.80
CA VAL A 143 -11.37 -6.51 -9.75
C VAL A 143 -10.88 -5.39 -8.83
N SER A 144 -11.72 -4.37 -8.63
CA SER A 144 -11.43 -3.27 -7.70
C SER A 144 -11.70 -3.71 -6.27
N LEU A 145 -10.70 -3.65 -5.39
CA LEU A 145 -10.76 -4.05 -3.99
C LEU A 145 -10.49 -2.83 -3.11
N PRO A 146 -11.51 -2.26 -2.45
CA PRO A 146 -11.31 -1.39 -1.28
C PRO A 146 -10.50 -2.08 -0.18
N ALA A 147 -10.03 -1.33 0.82
CA ALA A 147 -9.38 -1.92 1.99
C ALA A 147 -10.30 -2.94 2.67
N GLY A 148 -9.78 -4.12 3.02
CA GLY A 148 -10.55 -5.18 3.68
C GLY A 148 -10.05 -6.59 3.39
N ASP A 149 -10.67 -7.57 4.04
CA ASP A 149 -10.45 -8.99 3.82
C ASP A 149 -11.45 -9.53 2.79
N TYR A 150 -10.97 -10.27 1.79
CA TYR A 150 -11.74 -10.87 0.71
C TYR A 150 -11.54 -12.38 0.69
N LEU A 151 -12.50 -13.07 0.08
CA LEU A 151 -12.41 -14.50 -0.16
C LEU A 151 -12.33 -14.77 -1.65
N VAL A 152 -11.23 -15.37 -2.10
CA VAL A 152 -11.09 -15.86 -3.48
C VAL A 152 -11.43 -17.34 -3.47
N VAL A 153 -12.44 -17.72 -4.24
CA VAL A 153 -12.91 -19.10 -4.34
C VAL A 153 -12.53 -19.66 -5.70
N VAL A 154 -11.84 -20.79 -5.69
CA VAL A 154 -11.57 -21.61 -6.87
C VAL A 154 -12.45 -22.84 -6.77
N SER A 155 -13.21 -23.11 -7.82
CA SER A 155 -14.08 -24.28 -7.90
C SER A 155 -13.69 -25.17 -9.07
N ALA A 156 -14.05 -26.44 -8.98
CA ALA A 156 -13.98 -27.37 -10.10
C ALA A 156 -15.23 -28.26 -10.11
N GLY A 157 -15.78 -28.48 -11.29
CA GLY A 157 -16.83 -29.47 -11.52
C GLY A 157 -16.32 -30.81 -12.03
N VAL A 158 -15.10 -30.84 -12.57
CA VAL A 158 -14.41 -32.02 -13.12
C VAL A 158 -12.90 -31.91 -12.88
N GLY A 159 -12.18 -33.04 -13.04
CA GLY A 159 -10.72 -33.06 -12.89
C GLY A 159 -10.26 -33.28 -11.44
N ALA A 160 -10.81 -34.29 -10.77
CA ALA A 160 -10.27 -34.73 -9.48
C ALA A 160 -8.82 -35.20 -9.68
N ASP A 161 -8.00 -35.06 -8.65
CA ASP A 161 -6.55 -35.32 -8.62
C ASP A 161 -5.70 -34.36 -9.49
N ASN A 162 -6.32 -33.40 -10.17
CA ASN A 162 -5.59 -32.38 -10.92
C ASN A 162 -5.11 -31.24 -10.01
N GLN A 163 -3.89 -30.78 -10.29
CA GLN A 163 -3.24 -29.69 -9.59
C GLN A 163 -3.55 -28.36 -10.27
N PHE A 164 -3.67 -27.32 -9.44
CA PHE A 164 -3.74 -25.96 -9.92
C PHE A 164 -2.88 -25.03 -9.07
N ARG A 165 -2.48 -23.93 -9.70
CA ARG A 165 -1.87 -22.78 -9.05
C ARG A 165 -2.81 -21.60 -9.17
N LEU A 166 -3.21 -21.02 -8.02
CA LEU A 166 -3.90 -19.75 -7.96
C LEU A 166 -2.87 -18.65 -7.72
N GLN A 167 -2.83 -17.67 -8.61
CA GLN A 167 -1.93 -16.52 -8.53
C GLN A 167 -2.72 -15.22 -8.41
N SER A 168 -2.18 -14.28 -7.64
CA SER A 168 -2.67 -12.91 -7.59
C SER A 168 -1.62 -11.91 -8.07
N SER A 169 -2.07 -10.79 -8.63
CA SER A 169 -1.20 -9.68 -9.03
C SER A 169 -1.96 -8.35 -8.91
N CYS A 170 -1.23 -7.25 -8.79
CA CYS A 170 -1.81 -5.90 -8.75
C CYS A 170 -1.59 -5.22 -10.10
N LEU A 171 -2.64 -4.62 -10.68
CA LEU A 171 -2.52 -4.00 -12.01
C LEU A 171 -1.62 -2.75 -12.02
N SER A 172 -1.36 -2.16 -10.86
CA SER A 172 -0.39 -1.07 -10.69
C SER A 172 1.08 -1.54 -10.69
N GLY A 173 1.34 -2.84 -10.86
CA GLY A 173 2.67 -3.44 -10.75
C GLY A 173 2.92 -4.04 -9.36
N ALA A 174 3.68 -3.34 -8.51
CA ALA A 174 4.00 -3.83 -7.17
C ALA A 174 2.76 -3.87 -6.26
N CYS A 175 2.53 -5.00 -5.60
CA CYS A 175 1.49 -5.11 -4.59
C CYS A 175 1.95 -4.52 -3.25
N PRO A 176 1.10 -3.75 -2.56
CA PRO A 176 1.43 -3.26 -1.23
C PRO A 176 1.60 -4.43 -0.26
N ALA A 177 2.65 -4.39 0.55
CA ALA A 177 2.86 -5.39 1.61
C ALA A 177 1.74 -5.30 2.64
N ALA A 178 1.21 -6.45 3.07
CA ALA A 178 0.29 -6.49 4.20
C ALA A 178 1.00 -5.98 5.46
N PRO A 179 0.35 -5.17 6.30
CA PRO A 179 0.88 -4.84 7.62
C PRO A 179 1.14 -6.12 8.42
N VAL A 180 2.28 -6.21 9.08
CA VAL A 180 2.62 -7.32 9.96
C VAL A 180 1.76 -7.23 11.22
N ALA A 181 0.92 -8.23 11.45
CA ALA A 181 -0.01 -8.30 12.59
C ALA A 181 0.67 -8.70 13.92
N THR A 182 1.92 -8.29 14.16
CA THR A 182 2.53 -8.49 15.48
C THR A 182 1.93 -7.48 16.46
N LEU A 183 1.27 -8.01 17.49
CA LEU A 183 0.61 -7.23 18.55
C LEU A 183 1.60 -6.66 19.57
N ASP A 184 2.81 -7.20 19.65
CA ASP A 184 3.87 -6.67 20.51
C ASP A 184 4.97 -6.01 19.67
N THR A 185 5.05 -4.69 19.75
CA THR A 185 6.12 -3.89 19.17
C THR A 185 7.07 -3.35 20.24
N ALA A 186 6.87 -3.73 21.51
CA ALA A 186 7.72 -3.30 22.60
C ALA A 186 9.16 -3.77 22.35
N GLY A 187 10.10 -2.82 22.34
CA GLY A 187 11.51 -3.10 22.06
C GLY A 187 11.93 -2.88 20.60
N ILE A 188 11.00 -2.81 19.65
CA ILE A 188 11.33 -2.51 18.25
C ILE A 188 11.74 -1.05 18.12
N VAL A 189 12.91 -0.81 17.54
CA VAL A 189 13.43 0.53 17.21
C VAL A 189 13.24 0.76 15.71
N PRO A 190 12.50 1.79 15.27
CA PRO A 190 12.36 2.09 13.85
C PRO A 190 13.70 2.47 13.24
N SER A 191 13.93 2.04 12.00
CA SER A 191 15.00 2.60 11.18
C SER A 191 14.58 3.99 10.70
N LEU A 192 15.49 4.96 10.88
CA LEU A 192 15.27 6.36 10.53
C LEU A 192 15.98 6.66 9.20
N SER A 193 15.27 7.30 8.28
CA SER A 193 15.81 7.84 7.04
C SER A 193 15.75 9.36 7.13
N GLU A 194 16.91 10.01 7.23
CA GLU A 194 16.98 11.48 7.25
C GLU A 194 16.53 12.04 5.90
N GLN A 195 15.75 13.12 5.94
CA GLN A 195 15.21 13.80 4.77
C GLN A 195 15.44 15.31 4.91
N ASP A 196 15.46 16.00 3.78
CA ASP A 196 15.60 17.46 3.78
C ASP A 196 14.45 18.14 4.52
N VAL A 197 14.79 19.22 5.20
CA VAL A 197 13.85 20.15 5.81
C VAL A 197 13.35 21.11 4.72
N THR A 198 12.10 21.58 4.81
CA THR A 198 11.57 22.51 3.81
C THR A 198 12.33 23.84 3.84
N ALA A 199 12.52 24.48 2.69
CA ALA A 199 13.21 25.77 2.58
C ALA A 199 12.57 26.87 3.46
N GLN A 200 11.25 26.81 3.68
CA GLN A 200 10.56 27.73 4.59
C GLN A 200 10.99 27.55 6.04
N LEU A 201 11.11 26.30 6.50
CA LEU A 201 11.58 25.97 7.84
C LEU A 201 13.06 26.32 8.01
N GLU A 202 13.89 26.06 7.01
CA GLU A 202 15.31 26.46 7.00
C GLU A 202 15.46 27.98 7.13
N THR A 203 14.68 28.74 6.36
CA THR A 203 14.67 30.21 6.43
C THR A 203 14.26 30.71 7.81
N THR A 204 13.24 30.09 8.40
CA THR A 204 12.75 30.45 9.73
C THR A 204 13.77 30.11 10.82
N LEU A 205 14.43 28.96 10.72
CA LEU A 205 15.50 28.54 11.62
C LEU A 205 16.69 29.51 11.54
N ALA A 206 17.11 29.88 10.33
CA ALA A 206 18.19 30.83 10.12
C ALA A 206 17.87 32.21 10.72
N ALA A 207 16.62 32.68 10.59
CA ALA A 207 16.18 33.92 11.23
C ALA A 207 16.23 33.83 12.76
N GLY A 208 15.84 32.69 13.35
CA GLY A 208 15.97 32.43 14.78
C GLY A 208 17.42 32.46 15.26
N ASN A 209 18.31 31.75 14.56
CA ASN A 209 19.76 31.71 14.85
C ASN A 209 20.44 33.08 14.69
N ALA A 210 19.91 33.96 13.84
CA ALA A 210 20.42 35.32 13.68
C ALA A 210 19.89 36.31 14.74
N ALA A 211 18.84 35.96 15.48
CA ALA A 211 18.18 36.88 16.40
C ALA A 211 19.02 37.17 17.66
N ARG A 212 19.84 36.22 18.11
CA ARG A 212 20.71 36.32 19.29
C ARG A 212 22.03 35.64 19.01
N THR A 213 23.12 36.20 19.55
CA THR A 213 24.47 35.62 19.39
C THR A 213 24.80 34.51 20.39
N TRP A 214 23.91 34.28 21.37
CA TRP A 214 24.10 33.35 22.47
C TRP A 214 23.07 32.21 22.47
N THR A 215 22.20 32.14 21.45
CA THR A 215 21.34 30.99 21.20
C THR A 215 21.62 30.43 19.82
N GLU A 216 21.39 29.13 19.69
CA GLU A 216 21.50 28.40 18.44
C GLU A 216 20.41 27.33 18.40
N GLY A 217 19.95 26.99 17.20
CA GLY A 217 18.99 25.94 16.97
C GLY A 217 19.38 25.10 15.76
N SER A 218 19.06 23.81 15.83
CA SER A 218 19.20 22.86 14.74
C SER A 218 17.89 22.11 14.53
N LEU A 219 17.55 21.79 13.27
CA LEU A 219 16.32 21.10 12.92
C LEU A 219 16.62 19.99 11.93
N ARG A 220 16.14 18.78 12.24
CA ARG A 220 16.30 17.60 11.39
C ARG A 220 14.99 16.86 11.25
N ARG A 221 14.82 16.20 10.11
CA ARG A 221 13.64 15.41 9.79
C ARG A 221 14.05 13.98 9.48
N PHE A 222 13.33 13.05 10.08
CA PHE A 222 13.42 11.64 9.76
C PHE A 222 12.06 11.12 9.32
N ASP A 223 12.04 10.40 8.21
CA ASP A 223 10.92 9.56 7.83
C ASP A 223 11.22 8.13 8.30
N PHE A 224 10.19 7.35 8.65
CA PHE A 224 10.37 5.96 9.08
C PHE A 224 9.35 5.03 8.43
N THR A 225 9.75 3.76 8.25
CA THR A 225 8.83 2.70 7.85
C THR A 225 8.30 1.99 9.08
N TRP A 226 6.98 1.84 9.15
CA TRP A 226 6.31 1.13 10.23
C TRP A 226 5.26 0.20 9.64
N PRO A 227 5.57 -1.11 9.50
CA PRO A 227 4.67 -2.09 8.90
C PRO A 227 3.66 -2.65 9.91
N TYR A 228 3.63 -2.17 11.15
CA TYR A 228 2.78 -2.70 12.21
C TYR A 228 1.45 -1.95 12.29
N ALA A 229 0.40 -2.65 12.73
CA ALA A 229 -0.94 -2.07 12.89
C ALA A 229 -1.03 -1.08 14.06
N THR A 230 -0.25 -1.27 15.11
CA THR A 230 -0.13 -0.32 16.21
C THR A 230 0.74 0.87 15.78
N PRO A 231 0.37 2.13 16.03
CA PRO A 231 1.22 3.27 15.74
C PRO A 231 2.56 3.20 16.49
N LEU A 232 3.61 3.80 15.92
CA LEU A 232 4.86 4.02 16.64
C LEU A 232 4.59 4.87 17.88
N THR A 233 5.17 4.49 19.02
CA THR A 233 5.04 5.24 20.28
C THR A 233 6.15 6.28 20.43
N LEU A 234 5.89 7.33 21.21
CA LEU A 234 6.90 8.35 21.52
C LEU A 234 8.19 7.76 22.13
N ALA A 235 8.07 6.76 23.00
CA ALA A 235 9.23 6.11 23.61
C ALA A 235 10.10 5.35 22.59
N GLN A 236 9.50 4.77 21.55
CA GLN A 236 10.26 4.14 20.46
C GLN A 236 10.93 5.17 19.56
N ALA A 237 10.25 6.29 19.27
CA ALA A 237 10.82 7.42 18.54
C ALA A 237 12.01 8.02 19.30
N ASP A 238 11.86 8.29 20.60
CA ASP A 238 12.93 8.77 21.48
C ASP A 238 14.14 7.84 21.44
N ARG A 239 13.92 6.52 21.65
CA ARG A 239 15.00 5.52 21.58
C ARG A 239 15.70 5.48 20.22
N ALA A 240 14.96 5.64 19.12
CA ALA A 240 15.54 5.65 17.78
C ALA A 240 16.42 6.88 17.53
N VAL A 241 16.02 8.05 18.03
CA VAL A 241 16.85 9.27 17.96
C VAL A 241 18.07 9.12 18.85
N MET A 242 17.92 8.65 20.09
CA MET A 242 19.03 8.46 21.04
C MET A 242 20.02 7.37 20.64
N ALA A 243 19.65 6.48 19.72
CA ALA A 243 20.58 5.52 19.14
C ALA A 243 21.60 6.16 18.18
N GLN A 244 21.36 7.40 17.72
CA GLN A 244 22.31 8.12 16.88
C GLN A 244 23.43 8.71 17.74
N ARG A 245 24.68 8.53 17.30
CA ARG A 245 25.88 8.87 18.07
C ARG A 245 25.95 10.35 18.47
N GLU A 246 25.41 11.24 17.65
CA GLU A 246 25.44 12.69 17.88
C GLU A 246 24.65 13.13 19.12
N TYR A 247 23.64 12.36 19.55
CA TYR A 247 22.84 12.70 20.73
C TYR A 247 23.34 12.02 22.01
N SER A 248 24.56 11.46 22.02
CA SER A 248 25.10 10.75 23.18
C SER A 248 25.20 11.62 24.43
N ALA A 249 25.30 12.95 24.29
CA ALA A 249 25.31 13.89 25.41
C ALA A 249 24.01 13.84 26.24
N TYR A 250 22.90 13.47 25.61
CA TYR A 250 21.58 13.35 26.25
C TYR A 250 21.28 11.96 26.81
N ALA A 251 22.20 11.00 26.69
CA ALA A 251 21.93 9.59 26.99
C ALA A 251 21.67 9.33 28.49
N ALA A 252 22.21 10.18 29.36
CA ALA A 252 22.02 10.09 30.81
C ALA A 252 20.78 10.85 31.31
N ASP A 253 20.17 11.69 30.46
CA ASP A 253 19.04 12.54 30.82
C ASP A 253 17.72 11.78 30.57
N ASP A 254 16.75 11.90 31.48
CA ASP A 254 15.44 11.29 31.26
C ASP A 254 14.61 12.09 30.24
N SER A 255 13.92 11.40 29.35
CA SER A 255 12.96 12.04 28.45
C SER A 255 11.68 12.39 29.20
N VAL A 256 11.22 13.63 29.09
CA VAL A 256 9.92 14.06 29.61
C VAL A 256 8.92 14.09 28.46
N ALA A 257 7.93 13.20 28.51
CA ALA A 257 6.81 13.21 27.59
C ALA A 257 5.90 14.41 27.89
N SER A 258 5.57 15.16 26.85
CA SER A 258 4.74 16.36 26.93
C SER A 258 3.82 16.43 25.70
N ASN A 259 2.68 17.10 25.86
CA ASN A 259 1.91 17.49 24.68
C ASN A 259 2.60 18.69 24.00
N TYR A 260 2.21 18.95 22.75
CA TYR A 260 2.87 19.96 21.94
C TYR A 260 2.79 21.39 22.54
N SER A 261 1.70 21.73 23.22
CA SER A 261 1.55 23.06 23.84
C SER A 261 2.44 23.23 25.07
N GLN A 262 2.62 22.18 25.87
CA GLN A 262 3.56 22.15 26.98
C GLN A 262 5.01 22.27 26.49
N ALA A 263 5.38 21.53 25.45
CA ALA A 263 6.71 21.63 24.85
C ALA A 263 7.01 23.06 24.37
N ARG A 264 6.03 23.74 23.77
CA ARG A 264 6.18 25.12 23.29
C ARG A 264 6.54 26.13 24.39
N ALA A 265 6.15 25.88 25.65
CA ALA A 265 6.48 26.76 26.77
C ALA A 265 7.99 26.77 27.12
N TYR A 266 8.75 25.79 26.61
CA TYR A 266 10.17 25.62 26.87
C TYR A 266 11.07 26.19 25.77
N LEU A 267 10.50 26.78 24.74
CA LEU A 267 11.24 27.31 23.59
C LEU A 267 11.78 28.69 23.84
N TYR A 268 12.91 29.01 23.20
CA TYR A 268 13.32 30.39 23.07
C TYR A 268 12.38 31.16 22.12
N PRO A 269 12.02 32.42 22.43
CA PRO A 269 11.06 33.19 21.64
C PRO A 269 11.43 33.32 20.15
N GLU A 270 12.71 33.38 19.81
CA GLU A 270 13.22 33.47 18.45
C GLU A 270 12.90 32.23 17.59
N PHE A 271 12.68 31.07 18.21
CA PHE A 271 12.34 29.82 17.53
C PHE A 271 10.84 29.51 17.56
N GLU A 272 10.03 30.33 18.24
CA GLU A 272 8.58 30.14 18.34
C GLU A 272 7.88 29.97 16.96
N PRO A 273 8.24 30.73 15.91
CA PRO A 273 7.61 30.59 14.59
C PRO A 273 7.84 29.23 13.90
N LEU A 274 8.84 28.44 14.30
CA LEU A 274 9.11 27.12 13.70
C LEU A 274 7.98 26.14 13.96
N HIS A 275 7.36 26.19 15.13
CA HIS A 275 6.41 25.19 15.59
C HIS A 275 5.13 25.07 14.74
N PRO A 276 4.37 26.16 14.50
CA PRO A 276 3.21 26.08 13.61
C PRO A 276 3.61 25.66 12.18
N GLN A 277 4.81 26.03 11.71
CA GLN A 277 5.31 25.61 10.40
C GLN A 277 5.66 24.11 10.35
N ILE A 278 6.26 23.57 11.41
CA ILE A 278 6.55 22.12 11.54
C ILE A 278 5.25 21.32 11.47
N LEU A 279 4.22 21.74 12.22
CA LEU A 279 2.92 21.09 12.21
C LEU A 279 2.26 21.15 10.82
N ALA A 280 2.31 22.32 10.16
CA ALA A 280 1.72 22.51 8.83
C ALA A 280 2.48 21.75 7.73
N ALA A 281 3.81 21.65 7.81
CA ALA A 281 4.63 21.01 6.80
C ALA A 281 4.61 19.47 6.89
N TYR A 282 4.49 18.93 8.10
CA TYR A 282 4.74 17.50 8.35
C TYR A 282 3.57 16.73 8.96
N GLY A 283 2.57 17.42 9.49
CA GLY A 283 1.35 16.78 9.97
C GLY A 283 0.29 16.62 8.89
N ASN A 284 -0.65 15.70 9.13
CA ASN A 284 -1.83 15.51 8.28
C ASN A 284 -3.07 16.32 8.74
N GLY A 285 -2.89 17.22 9.72
CA GLY A 285 -3.95 18.09 10.27
C GLY A 285 -4.94 17.41 11.23
N SER A 286 -4.89 16.09 11.40
CA SER A 286 -5.79 15.32 12.28
C SER A 286 -5.09 14.38 13.26
N GLU A 287 -3.79 14.12 13.07
CA GLU A 287 -3.01 13.27 13.97
C GLU A 287 -2.63 13.98 15.27
N THR A 288 -2.64 13.22 16.37
CA THR A 288 -2.17 13.68 17.67
C THR A 288 -0.65 13.66 17.71
N VAL A 289 -0.03 14.84 17.56
CA VAL A 289 1.43 15.02 17.65
C VAL A 289 1.90 14.86 19.10
N GLN A 290 2.97 14.08 19.29
CA GLN A 290 3.54 13.78 20.61
C GLN A 290 4.95 14.36 20.70
N VAL A 291 5.37 14.84 21.88
CA VAL A 291 6.70 15.44 22.05
C VAL A 291 7.40 14.85 23.27
N ALA A 292 8.64 14.39 23.08
CA ALA A 292 9.56 14.10 24.16
C ALA A 292 10.59 15.22 24.22
N THR A 293 10.90 15.67 25.43
CA THR A 293 11.94 16.67 25.67
C THR A 293 13.05 16.08 26.50
N ARG A 294 14.30 16.40 26.14
CA ARG A 294 15.49 16.09 26.92
C ARG A 294 16.24 17.37 27.18
N TYR A 295 16.82 17.49 28.37
CA TYR A 295 17.54 18.68 28.78
C TYR A 295 18.89 18.26 29.33
N HIS A 296 19.93 18.93 28.83
CA HIS A 296 21.30 18.70 29.20
C HIS A 296 21.97 20.05 29.48
N SER A 297 22.87 20.10 30.44
CA SER A 297 23.67 21.31 30.69
C SER A 297 25.04 20.93 31.20
N HIS A 298 26.07 21.63 30.71
CA HIS A 298 27.44 21.47 31.19
C HIS A 298 28.23 22.77 31.02
N LEU A 299 29.40 22.83 31.65
CA LEU A 299 30.35 23.93 31.45
C LEU A 299 30.98 23.83 30.06
N VAL A 300 30.76 24.84 29.23
CA VAL A 300 31.32 24.90 27.86
C VAL A 300 32.67 25.63 27.83
N ALA A 301 32.93 26.46 28.85
CA ALA A 301 34.21 27.12 29.11
C ALA A 301 34.35 27.47 30.60
N ALA A 302 35.51 27.96 31.02
CA ALA A 302 35.71 28.41 32.40
C ALA A 302 34.77 29.60 32.72
N GLY A 303 33.82 29.37 33.63
CA GLY A 303 32.80 30.35 34.00
C GLY A 303 31.58 30.40 33.07
N SER A 304 31.55 29.62 31.98
CA SER A 304 30.45 29.66 31.00
C SER A 304 29.65 28.37 30.97
N HIS A 305 28.33 28.49 31.04
CA HIS A 305 27.38 27.38 31.01
C HIS A 305 26.67 27.30 29.66
N GLY A 306 26.54 26.08 29.14
CA GLY A 306 25.67 25.77 28.01
C GLY A 306 24.43 25.02 28.50
N TRP A 307 23.28 25.38 27.95
CA TRP A 307 22.00 24.70 28.18
C TRP A 307 21.45 24.23 26.86
N PHE A 308 21.21 22.92 26.77
CA PHE A 308 20.84 22.25 25.54
C PHE A 308 19.51 21.56 25.77
N ARG A 309 18.55 21.80 24.88
CA ARG A 309 17.23 21.18 24.95
C ARG A 309 16.88 20.56 23.61
N LEU A 310 16.64 19.25 23.65
CA LEU A 310 16.24 18.46 22.50
C LEU A 310 14.74 18.20 22.55
N PHE A 311 14.06 18.45 21.44
CA PHE A 311 12.65 18.15 21.22
C PHE A 311 12.55 17.06 20.16
N ILE A 312 11.94 15.94 20.53
CA ILE A 312 11.66 14.82 19.63
C ILE A 312 10.16 14.81 19.39
N ILE A 313 9.76 15.25 18.21
CA ILE A 313 8.37 15.47 17.83
C ILE A 313 7.94 14.34 16.89
N LEU A 314 7.00 13.51 17.35
CA LEU A 314 6.47 12.36 16.62
C LEU A 314 5.14 12.68 15.94
N PHE A 315 5.11 12.42 14.63
CA PHE A 315 3.92 12.39 13.78
C PHE A 315 3.58 10.93 13.45
N PRO A 316 2.75 10.26 14.27
CA PRO A 316 2.56 8.81 14.20
C PRO A 316 1.86 8.35 12.92
N GLN A 317 1.00 9.17 12.32
CA GLN A 317 0.25 8.81 11.11
C GLN A 317 1.02 9.20 9.84
N SER A 318 1.63 10.39 9.84
CA SER A 318 2.47 10.85 8.71
C SER A 318 3.84 10.17 8.65
N LYS A 319 4.16 9.34 9.66
CA LYS A 319 5.40 8.57 9.81
C LYS A 319 6.65 9.44 9.77
N LYS A 320 6.63 10.52 10.56
CA LYS A 320 7.74 11.50 10.67
C LYS A 320 8.18 11.67 12.11
N ILE A 321 9.47 11.87 12.29
CA ILE A 321 10.09 12.33 13.53
C ILE A 321 10.86 13.60 13.20
N ILE A 322 10.52 14.69 13.87
CA ILE A 322 11.24 15.95 13.78
C ILE A 322 12.07 16.10 15.05
N VAL A 323 13.36 16.34 14.88
CA VAL A 323 14.28 16.59 15.99
C VAL A 323 14.68 18.05 15.92
N PHE A 324 14.26 18.82 16.93
CA PHE A 324 14.64 20.22 17.08
C PHE A 324 15.51 20.34 18.32
N GLU A 325 16.72 20.86 18.18
CA GLU A 325 17.59 21.19 19.29
C GLU A 325 17.67 22.71 19.40
N GLN A 326 17.60 23.22 20.62
CA GLN A 326 17.97 24.60 20.91
C GLN A 326 19.05 24.61 22.00
N THR A 327 19.97 25.54 21.86
CA THR A 327 21.08 25.74 22.76
C THR A 327 21.14 27.20 23.19
N GLY A 328 21.44 27.44 24.46
CA GLY A 328 21.75 28.76 24.99
C GLY A 328 23.09 28.74 25.72
N TYR A 329 23.81 29.86 25.67
CA TYR A 329 25.09 30.05 26.33
C TYR A 329 25.05 31.27 27.26
N GLU A 330 25.61 31.14 28.47
CA GLU A 330 25.85 32.25 29.40
C GLU A 330 27.32 32.29 29.81
N VAL A 331 27.83 33.51 30.02
CA VAL A 331 29.20 33.84 30.43
C VAL A 331 29.15 34.58 31.76
#